data_AF-A0A6L3V791-F1
#
_entry.id   AF-A0A6L3V791-F1
#
_cell.length_a   1.000
_cell.length_b   1.000
_cell.length_c   1.000
_cell.angle_alpha   90.00
_cell.angle_beta   90.00
_cell.angle_gamma   90.00
#
_symmetry.space_group_name_H-M   'P 1'
#
loop_
_entity.id
_entity.type
_entity.pdbx_description
1 polymer ?
#
loop_
_entity_poly.entity_id
_entity_poly.type
_entity_poly.pdbx_seq_one_letter_code
_entity_poly.pdbx_strand_id
1 'polypeptide(L)' 'MQDEHIQEMLEKLKSGELSEYIVTKDEFLNVRNVIVKREDFKHFRGIAKRGGSVLYQYLETARS' A
#
# COMPACT_ATOMS: atom_id res chain seq x y z
N MET A 1 -2.35 10.51 -7.50
CA MET A 1 -0.92 10.12 -7.54
C MET A 1 -0.57 9.56 -8.91
N GLN A 2 0.66 9.81 -9.36
CA GLN A 2 1.23 9.14 -10.54
C GLN A 2 1.75 7.75 -10.15
N ASP A 3 1.73 6.79 -11.09
CA ASP A 3 2.10 5.39 -10.83
C ASP A 3 3.54 5.22 -10.30
N GLU A 4 4.48 6.05 -10.74
CA GLU A 4 5.88 6.02 -10.28
C GLU A 4 6.00 6.31 -8.78
N HIS A 5 5.29 7.32 -8.28
CA HIS A 5 5.29 7.67 -6.86
C HIS A 5 4.65 6.57 -6.01
N ILE A 6 3.63 5.89 -6.54
CA ILE A 6 3.00 4.76 -5.86
C ILE A 6 4.01 3.61 -5.75
N GLN A 7 4.74 3.30 -6.83
CA GLN A 7 5.74 2.24 -6.81
C GLN A 7 6.86 2.53 -5.81
N GLU A 8 7.40 3.76 -5.80
CA GLU A 8 8.44 4.15 -4.85
C GLU A 8 7.97 3.97 -3.39
N MET A 9 6.77 4.43 -3.07
CA MET A 9 6.20 4.28 -1.73
C MET A 9 6.04 2.80 -1.34
N LEU A 10 5.58 1.95 -2.26
CA LEU A 10 5.44 0.52 -2.01
C LEU A 10 6.79 -0.19 -1.82
N GLU A 11 7.84 0.23 -2.56
CA GLU A 11 9.20 -0.26 -2.32
C GLU A 11 9.73 0.14 -0.96
N LYS A 12 9.45 1.37 -0.49
CA LYS A 12 9.82 1.81 0.85
C LYS A 12 9.11 1.04 1.96
N LEU A 13 7.83 0.71 1.75
CA LEU A 13 7.10 -0.17 2.67
C LEU A 13 7.72 -1.57 2.70
N LYS A 14 8.06 -2.12 1.54
CA LYS A 14 8.69 -3.44 1.42
C LYS A 14 10.08 -3.50 2.04
N SER A 15 10.91 -2.48 1.84
CA SER A 15 12.25 -2.41 2.40
C SER A 15 12.26 -2.15 3.90
N GLY A 16 11.14 -1.70 4.47
CA GLY A 16 11.02 -1.25 5.86
C GLY A 16 11.54 0.17 6.08
N GLU A 17 11.91 0.91 5.03
CA GLU A 17 12.22 2.34 5.12
C GLU A 17 10.99 3.14 5.59
N LEU A 18 9.81 2.73 5.15
CA LEU A 18 8.53 3.16 5.70
C LEU A 18 7.88 1.99 6.44
N SER A 19 7.48 2.22 7.69
CA SER A 19 6.67 1.25 8.43
C SER A 19 5.21 1.27 7.97
N GLU A 20 4.67 2.47 7.71
CA GLU A 20 3.27 2.66 7.32
C GLU A 20 3.11 3.84 6.36
N TYR A 21 2.04 3.80 5.55
CA TYR A 21 1.66 4.89 4.67
C TYR A 21 0.14 5.07 4.59
N ILE A 22 -0.34 6.30 4.79
CA ILE A 22 -1.78 6.62 4.71
C ILE A 22 -2.13 7.03 3.28
N VAL A 23 -3.10 6.34 2.70
CA VAL A 23 -3.68 6.64 1.40
C VAL A 23 -5.07 7.24 1.61
N THR A 24 -5.32 8.39 1.00
CA THR A 24 -6.63 9.05 1.05
C THR A 24 -7.68 8.28 0.24
N LYS A 25 -8.96 8.58 0.46
CA LYS A 25 -10.06 7.93 -0.27
C LYS A 25 -9.96 8.15 -1.78
N ASP A 26 -9.56 9.35 -2.19
CA ASP A 26 -9.46 9.75 -3.61
C ASP A 26 -8.32 9.02 -4.33
N GLU A 27 -7.30 8.63 -3.57
CA GLU A 27 -6.11 7.95 -4.11
C GLU A 27 -6.17 6.43 -4.01
N PHE A 28 -7.13 5.91 -3.22
CA PHE A 28 -7.27 4.50 -2.93
C PHE A 28 -7.32 3.62 -4.19
N LEU A 29 -8.12 3.99 -5.19
CA LEU A 29 -8.27 3.20 -6.41
C LEU A 29 -6.96 3.11 -7.20
N ASN A 30 -6.21 4.20 -7.29
CA ASN A 30 -4.93 4.23 -7.99
C ASN A 30 -3.90 3.33 -7.28
N VAL A 31 -3.77 3.46 -5.96
CA VAL A 31 -2.84 2.64 -5.18
C VAL A 31 -3.22 1.17 -5.24
N ARG A 32 -4.51 0.85 -5.08
CA ARG A 32 -5.01 -0.54 -5.17
C ARG A 32 -4.67 -1.16 -6.53
N ASN A 33 -4.88 -0.43 -7.62
CA ASN A 33 -4.62 -0.91 -8.98
C ASN A 33 -3.15 -1.26 -9.21
N VAL A 34 -2.22 -0.57 -8.56
CA VAL A 34 -0.79 -0.91 -8.61
C VAL A 34 -0.49 -2.11 -7.70
N ILE A 35 -0.98 -2.11 -6.45
CA ILE A 35 -0.73 -3.21 -5.49
C ILE A 35 -1.16 -4.55 -6.06
N VAL A 36 -2.37 -4.67 -6.62
CA VAL A 36 -2.92 -5.96 -7.10
C VAL A 36 -2.15 -6.54 -8.29
N LYS A 37 -1.33 -5.75 -8.97
CA LYS A 37 -0.50 -6.19 -10.09
C LYS A 37 0.89 -6.68 -9.65
N ARG A 38 1.29 -6.42 -8.40
CA ARG A 38 2.58 -6.87 -7.88
C ARG A 38 2.54 -8.34 -7.50
N GLU A 39 3.66 -9.02 -7.64
CA GLU A 39 3.80 -10.43 -7.23
C GLU A 39 3.68 -10.61 -5.71
N ASP A 40 4.14 -9.62 -4.94
CA ASP A 40 4.12 -9.58 -3.48
C ASP A 40 2.85 -8.94 -2.90
N PHE A 41 1.76 -8.78 -3.68
CA PHE A 41 0.54 -8.09 -3.24
C PHE A 41 -0.09 -8.65 -1.95
N LYS A 42 0.15 -9.93 -1.64
CA LYS A 42 -0.32 -10.58 -0.41
C LYS A 42 0.39 -10.08 0.85
N HIS A 43 1.55 -9.47 0.73
CA HIS A 43 2.28 -8.86 1.84
C HIS A 43 1.72 -7.48 2.20
N PHE A 44 1.00 -6.82 1.29
CA PHE A 44 0.39 -5.51 1.59
C PHE A 44 -0.91 -5.68 2.39
N ARG A 45 -0.92 -5.10 3.59
CA ARG A 45 -2.07 -5.03 4.48
C ARG A 45 -2.64 -3.61 4.48
N GLY A 46 -3.88 -3.46 4.03
CA GLY A 46 -4.64 -2.21 4.15
C GLY A 46 -5.55 -2.23 5.37
N ILE A 47 -5.44 -1.22 6.25
CA ILE A 47 -6.28 -1.02 7.42
C ILE A 47 -7.17 0.19 7.18
N ALA A 48 -8.47 -0.04 6.95
CA ALA A 48 -9.44 1.03 6.76
C ALA A 48 -9.55 1.88 8.04
N LYS A 49 -9.50 3.21 7.89
CA LYS A 49 -9.63 4.19 8.97
C LYS A 49 -10.98 4.90 8.88
N ARG A 50 -11.40 5.48 10.01
CA ARG A 50 -12.55 6.40 10.03
C ARG A 50 -12.26 7.57 9.09
N GLY A 51 -13.23 7.94 8.25
CA GLY A 51 -13.05 8.97 7.21
C GLY A 51 -12.69 8.43 5.82
N GLY A 52 -12.51 7.11 5.67
CA GLY A 52 -12.36 6.46 4.36
C GLY A 52 -10.93 6.41 3.82
N SER A 53 -9.94 6.86 4.60
CA SER A 53 -8.53 6.61 4.30
C SER A 53 -8.12 5.17 4.66
N VAL A 54 -7.01 4.72 4.10
CA VAL A 54 -6.46 3.37 4.32
C VAL A 54 -5.00 3.50 4.74
N LEU A 55 -4.64 2.92 5.88
CA LEU A 55 -3.26 2.80 6.33
C LEU A 55 -2.68 1.49 5.77
N TYR A 56 -1.65 1.58 4.92
CA TYR A 56 -0.95 0.44 4.37
C TYR A 56 0.30 0.10 5.18
N GLN A 57 0.54 -1.19 5.34
CA GLN A 57 1.72 -1.80 5.93
C GLN A 57 2.21 -2.93 5.02
N TYR A 58 3.51 -3.22 5.06
CA TYR A 58 4.08 -4.44 4.47
C TYR A 58 4.32 -5.48 5.57
N LEU A 59 3.85 -6.70 5.34
CA LEU A 59 4.03 -7.82 6.26
C LEU A 59 5.20 -8.69 5.79
N GLU A 60 6.05 -9.15 6.70
CA GLU A 60 7.11 -10.11 6.36
C GLU A 60 6.55 -11.42 5.81
N THR A 61 5.43 -11.88 6.37
CA THR A 61 4.71 -13.07 5.91
C THR A 61 3.45 -12.68 5.14
N ALA A 62 3.25 -13.33 3.99
CA ALA A 62 2.07 -13.14 3.16
C ALA A 62 0.81 -13.49 3.95
N ARG A 63 -0.26 -12.70 3.79
CA ARG A 63 -1.58 -13.07 4.31
C ARG A 63 -2.13 -14.27 3.53
N SER A 64 -2.88 -15.14 4.23
CA SER A 64 -3.56 -16.30 3.67
C SER A 64 -4.54 -15.94 2.55
#